data_AF-A0A9Q3JDI3-F1
#
_entry.id   AF-A0A9Q3JDI3-F1
#
_cell.length_a   1.000
_cell.length_b   1.000
_cell.length_c   1.000
_cell.angle_alpha   90.00
_cell.angle_beta   90.00
_cell.angle_gamma   90.00
#
_symmetry.space_group_name_H-M   'P 1'
#
loop_
_entity.id
_entity.type
_entity.pdbx_description
1 polymer ?
#
loop_
_entity_poly.entity_id
_entity_poly.type
_entity_poly.pdbx_seq_one_letter_code
_entity_poly.pdbx_strand_id
1 'polypeptide(L)'
;MSSQVLTCSQAHWAEFLSEFHFTITYRPGSLDTLPDALSRWDNVYPERGVDFISKNPHNFHQVIKQDGIQESGLFLIKVEIFSDLVEKIQKEG
;
A
#
# COMPACT_ATOMS: atom_id res chain seq x y z
N MET A 1 -8.62 -18.29 -28.40
CA MET A 1 -8.09 -17.66 -27.17
C MET A 1 -7.90 -16.18 -27.46
N SER A 2 -8.81 -15.32 -26.99
CA SER A 2 -8.64 -13.86 -27.14
C SER A 2 -7.62 -13.40 -26.09
N SER A 3 -6.50 -12.83 -26.50
CA SER A 3 -5.54 -12.20 -25.59
C SER A 3 -6.13 -10.88 -25.08
N GLN A 4 -6.74 -10.89 -23.91
CA GLN A 4 -7.12 -9.65 -23.24
C GLN A 4 -5.86 -9.03 -22.65
N VAL A 5 -5.63 -7.74 -22.91
CA VAL A 5 -4.49 -7.00 -22.37
C VAL A 5 -4.73 -6.79 -20.87
N LEU A 6 -3.79 -7.23 -20.04
CA LEU A 6 -3.85 -7.03 -18.59
C LEU A 6 -3.58 -5.56 -18.24
N THR A 7 -4.24 -5.08 -17.18
CA THR A 7 -3.86 -3.81 -16.54
C THR A 7 -2.51 -3.96 -15.82
N CYS A 8 -1.85 -2.84 -15.52
CA CYS A 8 -0.56 -2.84 -14.81
C CYS A 8 -0.59 -3.65 -13.50
N SER A 9 -1.63 -3.46 -12.68
CA SER A 9 -1.78 -4.23 -11.43
C SER A 9 -1.99 -5.72 -11.70
N GLN A 10 -2.78 -6.08 -12.70
CA GLN A 10 -3.00 -7.49 -13.05
C GLN A 10 -1.72 -8.14 -13.59
N ALA A 11 -0.91 -7.42 -14.37
CA ALA A 11 0.37 -7.93 -14.88
C ALA A 11 1.37 -8.16 -13.76
N HIS A 12 1.49 -7.22 -12.81
CA HIS A 12 2.36 -7.37 -11.64
C HIS A 12 1.94 -8.59 -10.80
N TRP A 13 0.64 -8.75 -10.52
CA TRP A 13 0.15 -9.93 -9.81
C TRP A 13 0.33 -11.22 -10.62
N ALA A 14 0.17 -11.19 -11.94
CA ALA A 14 0.35 -12.36 -12.80
C ALA A 14 1.82 -12.85 -12.80
N GLU A 15 2.78 -11.92 -12.81
CA GLU A 15 4.20 -12.24 -12.70
C GLU A 15 4.50 -12.92 -11.36
N PHE A 16 4.08 -12.31 -10.24
CA PHE A 16 4.28 -12.88 -8.91
C PHE A 16 3.61 -14.25 -8.75
N LEU A 17 2.37 -14.39 -9.23
CA LEU A 17 1.61 -15.63 -9.08
C LEU A 17 2.13 -16.76 -9.99
N SER A 18 2.91 -16.46 -11.04
CA SER A 18 3.42 -17.46 -11.98
C SER A 18 4.34 -18.51 -11.32
N GLU A 19 4.93 -18.19 -10.18
CA GLU A 19 5.79 -19.09 -9.41
C GLU A 19 5.00 -20.20 -8.70
N PHE A 20 3.69 -20.03 -8.54
CA PHE A 20 2.84 -20.93 -7.76
C PHE A 20 1.99 -21.80 -8.68
N HIS A 21 1.73 -23.03 -8.24
CA HIS A 21 0.79 -23.93 -8.91
C HIS A 21 -0.58 -23.83 -8.22
N PHE A 22 -1.50 -23.07 -8.81
CA PHE A 22 -2.82 -22.80 -8.22
C PHE A 22 -3.94 -22.78 -9.27
N THR A 23 -5.18 -22.76 -8.79
CA THR A 23 -6.37 -22.62 -9.63
C THR A 23 -7.28 -21.57 -9.00
N ILE A 24 -7.63 -20.54 -9.77
CA ILE A 24 -8.55 -19.50 -9.32
C ILE A 24 -9.97 -20.03 -9.46
N THR A 25 -10.67 -20.20 -8.33
CA THR A 25 -12.09 -20.58 -8.30
C THR A 25 -12.89 -19.47 -7.63
N TYR A 26 -13.94 -19.00 -8.28
CA TYR A 26 -14.89 -18.09 -7.63
C TYR A 26 -15.61 -18.79 -6.47
N ARG A 27 -15.67 -18.14 -5.32
CA ARG A 27 -16.48 -18.57 -4.18
C ARG A 27 -17.54 -17.51 -3.87
N PRO A 28 -18.83 -17.92 -3.76
CA PRO A 28 -19.86 -17.00 -3.32
C PRO A 28 -19.63 -16.62 -1.85
N GLY A 29 -19.97 -15.37 -1.48
CA GLY A 29 -19.66 -14.82 -0.15
C GLY A 29 -20.23 -15.63 1.03
N SER A 30 -21.28 -16.43 0.83
CA SER A 30 -21.80 -17.35 1.86
C SER A 30 -20.80 -18.44 2.28
N LEU A 31 -19.85 -18.78 1.42
CA LEU A 31 -18.80 -19.77 1.67
C LEU A 31 -17.45 -19.11 2.04
N ASP A 32 -17.40 -17.78 2.06
CA ASP A 32 -16.19 -16.99 2.28
C ASP A 32 -16.16 -16.38 3.70
N THR A 33 -16.90 -16.99 4.64
CA THR A 33 -17.10 -16.47 6.00
C THR A 33 -15.81 -16.37 6.80
N LEU A 34 -14.91 -17.34 6.67
CA LEU A 34 -13.64 -17.34 7.38
C LEU A 34 -12.70 -16.22 6.88
N PRO A 35 -12.36 -16.13 5.59
CA PRO A 35 -11.53 -15.03 5.10
C PRO A 35 -12.20 -13.66 5.28
N ASP A 36 -13.54 -13.54 5.13
CA ASP A 36 -14.26 -12.31 5.45
C ASP A 36 -14.10 -11.93 6.93
N ALA A 37 -14.27 -12.87 7.87
CA ALA A 37 -14.08 -12.64 9.30
C ALA A 37 -12.64 -12.24 9.65
N LEU A 38 -11.63 -12.86 9.02
CA LEU A 38 -10.23 -12.49 9.21
C LEU A 38 -9.91 -11.10 8.64
N SER A 39 -10.50 -10.74 7.50
CA SER A 39 -10.31 -9.42 6.87
C SER A 39 -10.94 -8.27 7.68
N ARG A 40 -11.96 -8.59 8.48
CA ARG A 40 -12.68 -7.65 9.35
C ARG A 40 -12.22 -7.73 10.80
N TRP A 41 -11.10 -8.39 11.07
CA TRP A 41 -10.67 -8.59 12.44
C TRP A 41 -10.22 -7.25 13.05
N ASP A 42 -11.05 -6.70 13.94
CA ASP A 42 -10.87 -5.39 14.60
C ASP A 42 -9.56 -5.26 15.40
N ASN A 43 -8.92 -6.38 15.73
CA ASN A 43 -7.64 -6.41 16.42
C ASN A 43 -6.45 -6.14 15.48
N VAL A 44 -6.62 -6.41 14.17
CA VAL A 44 -5.56 -6.24 13.17
C VAL A 44 -5.81 -4.99 12.34
N TYR A 45 -7.07 -4.72 12.02
CA TYR A 45 -7.48 -3.60 11.19
C TYR A 45 -8.11 -2.49 12.03
N PRO A 46 -7.73 -1.24 11.79
CA PRO A 46 -8.26 -0.11 12.52
C PRO A 46 -9.68 0.21 12.04
N GLU A 47 -10.51 0.71 12.96
CA GLU A 47 -11.82 1.24 12.61
C GLU A 47 -11.70 2.45 11.67
N ARG A 48 -12.79 2.82 11.02
CA ARG A 48 -12.78 3.95 10.09
C ARG A 48 -12.34 5.23 10.82
N GLY A 49 -11.23 5.82 10.38
CA GLY A 49 -10.71 7.08 10.92
C GLY A 49 -9.67 6.93 12.03
N VAL A 50 -9.27 5.71 12.39
CA VAL A 50 -8.10 5.46 13.23
C VAL A 50 -6.95 4.89 12.39
N ASP A 51 -5.72 5.25 12.74
CA ASP A 51 -4.53 4.83 11.98
C ASP A 51 -4.21 3.35 12.22
N PHE A 52 -3.79 2.62 11.18
CA PHE A 52 -3.39 1.20 11.27
C PHE A 52 -2.28 0.97 12.30
N ILE A 53 -1.38 1.93 12.45
CA ILE A 53 -0.26 1.91 13.42
C ILE A 53 -0.78 1.85 14.86
N SER A 54 -1.89 2.54 15.15
CA SER A 54 -2.44 2.62 16.51
C SER A 54 -2.98 1.29 17.02
N LYS A 55 -3.51 0.45 16.12
CA LYS A 55 -4.16 -0.82 16.47
C LYS A 55 -3.21 -2.01 16.41
N ASN A 56 -2.27 -2.02 15.46
CA ASN A 56 -1.22 -3.04 15.41
C ASN A 56 0.14 -2.41 15.06
N PRO A 57 0.93 -1.98 16.06
CA PRO A 57 2.24 -1.35 15.82
C PRO A 57 3.25 -2.29 15.16
N HIS A 58 3.05 -3.61 15.22
CA HIS A 58 3.91 -4.60 14.57
C HIS A 58 3.72 -4.69 13.06
N ASN A 59 2.62 -4.15 12.52
CA ASN A 59 2.38 -4.09 11.07
C ASN A 59 3.20 -3.00 10.37
N PHE A 60 3.90 -2.15 11.14
CA PHE A 60 4.78 -1.16 10.55
C PHE A 60 6.05 -1.84 10.04
N HIS A 61 6.11 -2.01 8.73
CA HIS A 61 7.33 -2.38 8.02
C HIS A 61 7.87 -1.15 7.30
N GLN A 62 8.96 -0.59 7.82
CA GLN A 62 9.68 0.45 7.12
C GLN A 62 10.30 -0.15 5.85
N VAL A 63 9.64 0.06 4.71
CA VAL A 63 10.10 -0.44 3.40
C VAL A 63 11.37 0.26 2.96
N ILE A 64 11.54 1.53 3.33
CA ILE A 64 12.73 2.34 3.01
C ILE A 64 13.57 2.49 4.27
N LYS A 65 14.65 1.71 4.37
CA LYS A 65 15.65 1.88 5.42
C LYS A 65 16.26 3.28 5.29
N GLN A 66 16.19 4.08 6.35
CA GLN A 66 16.76 5.43 6.38
C GLN A 66 18.27 5.45 6.18
N ASP A 67 18.93 4.30 6.31
CA ASP A 67 20.36 4.09 6.13
C ASP A 67 20.88 4.49 4.73
N GLY A 68 19.99 4.66 3.73
CA GLY A 68 20.34 5.08 2.37
C GLY A 68 19.91 6.50 1.99
N ILE A 69 19.27 7.27 2.88
CA ILE A 69 18.74 8.61 2.54
C ILE A 69 19.85 9.64 2.33
N GLN A 70 21.08 9.37 2.76
CA GLN A 70 22.20 10.28 2.58
C GLN A 70 22.80 10.31 1.16
N GLU A 71 22.40 9.42 0.24
CA GLU A 71 23.04 9.32 -1.09
C GLU A 71 22.12 9.68 -2.28
N SER A 72 20.81 9.88 -2.08
CA SER A 72 19.92 10.25 -3.20
C SER A 72 19.61 11.75 -3.20
N GLY A 73 20.47 12.54 -3.87
CA GLY A 73 20.30 13.99 -4.06
C GLY A 73 18.98 14.43 -4.73
N LEU A 74 18.19 13.49 -5.26
CA LEU A 74 16.87 13.76 -5.84
C LEU A 74 15.76 14.02 -4.81
N PHE A 75 15.92 13.57 -3.55
CA PHE A 75 14.88 13.74 -2.52
C PHE A 75 15.01 15.07 -1.76
N LEU A 76 16.25 15.53 -1.52
CA LEU A 76 16.51 16.82 -0.84
C LEU A 76 15.93 18.01 -1.64
N ILE A 77 16.08 17.99 -2.97
CA ILE A 77 15.58 19.06 -3.85
C ILE A 77 14.06 19.20 -3.77
N LYS A 78 13.30 18.11 -3.55
CA LYS A 78 11.83 18.19 -3.46
C LYS A 78 11.33 18.74 -2.12
N VAL A 79 12.05 18.50 -1.02
CA VAL A 79 11.61 18.92 0.32
C VAL A 79 11.81 20.42 0.53
N GLU A 80 12.94 20.97 0.06
CA GLU A 80 13.19 22.42 0.15
C GLU A 80 12.16 23.23 -0.65
N ILE A 81 11.88 22.82 -1.91
CA ILE A 81 10.91 23.50 -2.77
C ILE A 81 9.51 23.54 -2.16
N PHE A 82 9.11 22.48 -1.45
CA PHE A 82 7.78 22.41 -0.83
C PHE A 82 7.69 23.28 0.43
N SER A 83 8.74 23.32 1.25
CA SER A 83 8.81 24.18 2.44
C SER A 83 8.71 25.66 2.06
N ASP A 84 9.49 26.07 1.06
CA ASP A 84 9.51 27.45 0.58
C ASP A 84 8.16 27.87 -0.03
N LEU A 85 7.48 26.95 -0.72
CA LEU A 85 6.17 27.20 -1.31
C LEU A 85 5.07 27.31 -0.25
N VAL A 86 5.14 26.53 0.83
CA VAL A 86 4.21 26.61 1.97
C VAL A 86 4.42 27.92 2.75
N GLU A 87 5.66 28.33 3.03
CA GLU A 87 5.93 29.61 3.68
C GLU A 87 5.44 30.80 2.85
N LYS A 88 5.57 30.71 1.52
CA LYS A 88 5.10 31.77 0.62
C LYS A 88 3.58 31.92 0.63
N ILE A 89 2.85 30.80 0.63
CA ILE A 89 1.38 30.81 0.69
C ILE A 89 0.87 31.39 2.02
N GLN A 90 1.57 31.15 3.14
CA GLN A 90 1.18 31.67 4.45
C GLN A 90 1.47 33.16 4.66
N LYS A 91 2.36 33.77 3.85
CA LYS A 91 2.69 35.21 3.92
C LYS A 91 1.84 36.08 2.98
N GLU A 92 1.19 35.48 1.98
CA GLU A 92 0.38 36.21 0.98
C GLU A 92 -1.14 36.18 1.25
N GLY A 93 -1.60 35.57 2.35
CA GLY A 93 -2.99 35.61 2.83
C GLY A 93 -3.16 36.38 4.12
#